data_AF-A0A3M7IZU2-F1
#
_entry.id   AF-A0A3M7IZU2-F1
#
_cell.length_a   1.000
_cell.length_b   1.000
_cell.length_c   1.000
_cell.angle_alpha   90.00
_cell.angle_beta   90.00
_cell.angle_gamma   90.00
#
_symmetry.space_group_name_H-M   'P 1'
#
loop_
_entity.id
_entity.type
_entity.pdbx_description
1 polymer ?
#
loop_
_entity_poly.entity_id
_entity_poly.type
_entity_poly.pdbx_seq_one_letter_code
_entity_poly.pdbx_strand_id
1 'polypeptide(L)'
;MDKEMELAAAIESRMKPLEEKKTPGASNETSDGSAPAASAEVPPSRLKTADEVLAEMKKVPLFMTSMDELDEDNEQIQALKAIAYEGTRAEIAQNFRNQGNECVKFKQYPDAREFYSKAIQALKGPIQPQEPEDDDELPEQRVVEIDEEAEEKKERSIEEACYANRALCNLEMSITASPNRYLAPDCARALRLNVKNVKAWYRAATACLAIDKIPEALEASQCGLRFDPANTALKTLLSKVEKRKQHLEETEARRKEREEQAKRKDVTLKVALKARNIATKTTKDAPDMEDAAISLADPLDPKSALTFPVTFLYPLHAQSDFVKAFTEDETLSQHLEYILPLPWDQGHEYTLADVECYMETITGGLIKAGKNLPLLKLLGSGKVEVVDGLVKVSVVPKAKSSAFIEEFKKRKGKQ
;
A
#
# COMPACT_ATOMS: atom_id res chain seq x y z
N MET A 1 -14.24 12.27 -29.66
CA MET A 1 -14.83 13.23 -28.70
C MET A 1 -15.64 12.50 -27.65
N ASP A 2 -16.86 12.01 -27.91
CA ASP A 2 -17.74 11.47 -26.86
C ASP A 2 -17.09 10.39 -25.97
N LYS A 3 -16.54 9.32 -26.56
CA LYS A 3 -15.83 8.26 -25.82
C LYS A 3 -14.58 8.72 -25.05
N GLU A 4 -13.97 9.83 -25.46
CA GLU A 4 -12.76 10.39 -24.82
C GLU A 4 -13.16 11.31 -23.65
N MET A 5 -14.28 12.02 -23.79
CA MET A 5 -14.88 12.84 -22.74
C MET A 5 -15.53 11.97 -21.65
N GLU A 6 -16.13 10.84 -22.04
CA GLU A 6 -16.65 9.79 -21.15
C GLU A 6 -15.52 9.13 -20.33
N LEU A 7 -14.36 8.86 -20.94
CA LEU A 7 -13.17 8.38 -20.22
C LEU A 7 -12.66 9.41 -19.19
N ALA A 8 -12.62 10.69 -19.56
CA ALA A 8 -12.27 11.78 -18.63
C ALA A 8 -13.31 11.98 -17.50
N ALA A 9 -14.55 11.50 -17.66
CA ALA A 9 -15.56 11.45 -16.60
C ALA A 9 -15.41 10.20 -15.70
N ALA A 10 -15.09 9.04 -16.29
CA ALA A 10 -14.87 7.78 -15.57
C ALA A 10 -13.65 7.84 -14.62
N ILE A 11 -12.60 8.61 -14.98
CA ILE A 11 -11.44 8.85 -14.11
C ILE A 11 -11.82 9.64 -12.85
N GLU A 12 -12.75 10.62 -12.95
CA GLU A 12 -13.17 11.46 -11.83
C GLU A 12 -14.10 10.72 -10.84
N SER A 13 -15.00 9.86 -11.34
CA SER A 13 -15.97 9.15 -10.49
C SER A 13 -15.35 8.07 -9.60
N ARG A 14 -14.22 7.48 -10.03
CA ARG A 14 -13.60 6.30 -9.43
C ARG A 14 -12.48 6.59 -8.41
N MET A 15 -12.33 7.84 -7.98
CA MET A 15 -11.22 8.31 -7.11
C MET A 15 -11.67 9.24 -5.95
N LYS A 16 -12.88 9.04 -5.41
CA LYS A 16 -13.36 9.83 -4.24
C LYS A 16 -12.61 9.48 -2.94
N PRO A 17 -12.21 10.47 -2.11
CA PRO A 17 -11.53 10.23 -0.82
C PRO A 17 -12.49 9.98 0.34
N LEU A 18 -11.99 9.32 1.40
CA LEU A 18 -12.58 9.31 2.74
C LEU A 18 -12.21 10.60 3.50
N GLU A 19 -13.07 11.01 4.43
CA GLU A 19 -12.88 12.20 5.28
C GLU A 19 -12.22 11.83 6.62
N GLU A 20 -11.30 12.66 7.10
CA GLU A 20 -10.76 12.59 8.47
C GLU A 20 -10.79 13.95 9.17
N LYS A 21 -10.94 13.90 10.50
CA LYS A 21 -11.23 15.04 11.37
C LYS A 21 -9.96 15.73 11.86
N LYS A 22 -10.01 17.06 12.01
CA LYS A 22 -9.00 17.85 12.74
C LYS A 22 -9.06 17.58 14.25
N THR A 23 -7.90 17.59 14.90
CA THR A 23 -7.72 17.82 16.34
C THR A 23 -6.88 19.09 16.58
N PRO A 24 -7.05 19.81 17.71
CA PRO A 24 -6.42 21.12 17.95
C PRO A 24 -5.04 21.02 18.64
N GLY A 25 -4.29 22.13 18.58
CA GLY A 25 -2.90 22.22 19.06
C GLY A 25 -2.72 22.43 20.57
N ALA A 26 -1.46 22.44 21.00
CA ALA A 26 -1.01 22.57 22.38
C ALA A 26 -0.41 23.96 22.69
N SER A 27 -0.21 24.23 23.99
CA SER A 27 -0.15 25.56 24.60
C SER A 27 1.24 26.20 24.75
N ASN A 28 1.23 27.52 24.93
CA ASN A 28 2.33 28.37 25.41
C ASN A 28 2.75 28.04 26.85
N GLU A 29 4.03 28.25 27.18
CA GLU A 29 4.51 28.47 28.56
C GLU A 29 5.50 29.64 28.64
N THR A 30 5.52 30.31 29.79
CA THR A 30 6.24 31.56 30.08
C THR A 30 7.42 31.34 31.04
N SER A 31 8.46 32.17 30.97
CA SER A 31 9.37 32.40 32.10
C SER A 31 9.92 33.84 32.14
N ASP A 32 10.07 34.36 33.36
CA ASP A 32 10.35 35.76 33.72
C ASP A 32 11.78 35.94 34.27
N GLY A 33 12.32 37.17 34.30
CA GLY A 33 13.65 37.49 34.85
C GLY A 33 14.12 38.94 34.71
N SER A 34 13.89 39.78 35.73
CA SER A 34 14.44 41.15 35.90
C SER A 34 15.83 41.14 36.58
N ALA A 35 16.68 42.18 36.71
CA ALA A 35 16.60 43.66 36.56
C ALA A 35 18.07 44.21 36.38
N PRO A 36 18.46 45.49 36.64
CA PRO A 36 17.72 46.76 36.81
C PRO A 36 18.31 48.04 36.10
N ALA A 37 17.44 49.06 35.99
CA ALA A 37 17.62 50.54 36.01
C ALA A 37 18.93 51.27 35.58
N ALA A 38 18.75 52.29 34.72
CA ALA A 38 19.47 53.57 34.75
C ALA A 38 18.56 54.72 34.29
N SER A 39 18.64 55.90 34.93
CA SER A 39 17.67 57.01 34.78
C SER A 39 18.10 58.09 33.78
N ALA A 40 17.14 58.64 33.02
CA ALA A 40 17.21 59.97 32.41
C ALA A 40 15.81 60.52 32.09
N GLU A 41 15.45 61.71 32.58
CA GLU A 41 14.20 62.41 32.21
C GLU A 41 14.36 63.18 30.90
N VAL A 42 13.39 63.04 29.99
CA VAL A 42 13.33 63.72 28.67
C VAL A 42 11.85 64.10 28.40
N PRO A 43 11.54 65.30 27.85
CA PRO A 43 10.20 65.91 27.93
C PRO A 43 9.10 65.22 27.10
N PRO A 44 7.80 65.51 27.38
CA PRO A 44 6.67 64.75 26.86
C PRO A 44 6.36 65.06 25.39
N SER A 45 7.08 64.38 24.51
CA SER A 45 6.63 64.05 23.15
C SER A 45 6.57 62.52 23.05
N ARG A 46 5.61 61.98 22.27
CA ARG A 46 5.30 60.53 22.26
C ARG A 46 6.48 59.70 21.74
N LEU A 47 7.39 59.32 22.63
CA LEU A 47 8.45 58.35 22.40
C LEU A 47 7.83 56.95 22.43
N LYS A 48 7.38 56.47 21.26
CA LYS A 48 7.07 55.06 21.05
C LYS A 48 8.33 54.23 21.30
N THR A 49 8.20 53.05 21.91
CA THR A 49 9.37 52.20 22.15
C THR A 49 9.93 51.64 20.83
N ALA A 50 11.19 51.20 20.82
CA ALA A 50 11.79 50.63 19.61
C ALA A 50 10.98 49.42 19.08
N ASP A 51 10.41 48.61 19.98
CA ASP A 51 9.54 47.49 19.63
C ASP A 51 8.18 47.92 19.07
N GLU A 52 7.62 49.04 19.55
CA GLU A 52 6.37 49.62 19.04
C GLU A 52 6.58 50.22 17.63
N VAL A 53 7.71 50.90 17.40
CA VAL A 53 8.09 51.38 16.05
C VAL A 53 8.39 50.21 15.11
N LEU A 54 9.00 49.12 15.59
CA LEU A 54 9.22 47.91 14.80
C LEU A 54 7.89 47.23 14.43
N ALA A 55 6.93 47.18 15.36
CA ALA A 55 5.59 46.66 15.12
C ALA A 55 4.82 47.51 14.10
N GLU A 56 4.94 48.84 14.16
CA GLU A 56 4.36 49.74 13.16
C GLU A 56 5.04 49.62 11.79
N MET A 57 6.36 49.46 11.74
CA MET A 57 7.07 49.18 10.48
C MET A 57 6.60 47.86 9.85
N LYS A 58 6.44 46.79 10.63
CA LYS A 58 5.95 45.50 10.14
C LYS A 58 4.55 45.55 9.51
N LYS A 59 3.70 46.51 9.92
CA LYS A 59 2.39 46.76 9.28
C LYS A 59 2.51 47.41 7.90
N VAL A 60 3.60 48.11 7.59
CA VAL A 60 3.80 48.69 6.27
C VAL A 60 4.21 47.57 5.30
N PRO A 61 3.49 47.35 4.18
CA PRO A 61 3.72 46.20 3.29
C PRO A 61 5.17 46.04 2.77
N LEU A 62 5.92 47.15 2.69
CA LEU A 62 7.32 47.17 2.27
C LEU A 62 8.31 46.55 3.30
N PHE A 63 7.92 46.46 4.57
CA PHE A 63 8.76 45.97 5.68
C PHE A 63 8.15 44.75 6.40
N MET A 64 7.07 44.19 5.87
CA MET A 64 6.38 43.02 6.39
C MET A 64 7.26 41.76 6.26
N THR A 65 7.57 41.11 7.38
CA THR A 65 8.52 39.98 7.42
C THR A 65 7.90 38.61 7.16
N SER A 66 6.58 38.47 7.29
CA SER A 66 5.86 37.23 7.02
C SER A 66 4.44 37.52 6.55
N MET A 67 3.89 36.68 5.67
CA MET A 67 2.51 36.82 5.17
C MET A 67 1.44 36.32 6.17
N ASP A 68 1.85 35.87 7.36
CA ASP A 68 0.95 35.49 8.45
C ASP A 68 0.63 36.67 9.38
N GLU A 69 1.37 37.79 9.29
CA GLU A 69 1.13 39.05 10.02
C GLU A 69 0.08 39.96 9.31
N LEU A 70 -0.86 39.36 8.56
CA LEU A 70 -1.92 40.08 7.81
C LEU A 70 -3.02 40.62 8.74
N ASP A 71 -2.83 41.82 9.28
CA ASP A 71 -3.95 42.64 9.78
C ASP A 71 -4.92 42.91 8.61
N GLU A 72 -6.10 42.27 8.61
CA GLU A 72 -7.08 42.43 7.52
C GLU A 72 -7.63 43.86 7.41
N ASP A 73 -7.61 44.60 8.53
CA ASP A 73 -8.05 46.00 8.64
C ASP A 73 -7.02 47.03 8.14
N ASN A 74 -5.86 46.61 7.65
CA ASN A 74 -4.83 47.52 7.17
C ASN A 74 -5.14 48.04 5.75
N GLU A 75 -5.56 49.29 5.66
CA GLU A 75 -5.90 50.02 4.43
C GLU A 75 -4.83 49.87 3.33
N GLN A 76 -3.54 49.84 3.66
CA GLN A 76 -2.45 49.70 2.69
C GLN A 76 -2.40 48.29 2.08
N ILE A 77 -2.72 47.27 2.88
CA ILE A 77 -2.82 45.88 2.43
C ILE A 77 -4.11 45.68 1.62
N GLN A 78 -5.20 46.35 1.99
CA GLN A 78 -6.45 46.35 1.21
C GLN A 78 -6.26 47.02 -0.16
N ALA A 79 -5.57 48.16 -0.23
CA ALA A 79 -5.24 48.83 -1.50
C ALA A 79 -4.37 47.95 -2.41
N LEU A 80 -3.34 47.28 -1.86
CA LEU A 80 -2.52 46.33 -2.62
C LEU A 80 -3.31 45.08 -3.07
N LYS A 81 -4.25 44.59 -2.25
CA LYS A 81 -5.19 43.53 -2.65
C LYS A 81 -6.09 44.01 -3.79
N ALA A 82 -6.63 45.23 -3.73
CA ALA A 82 -7.46 45.80 -4.79
C ALA A 82 -6.70 45.88 -6.13
N ILE A 83 -5.48 46.44 -6.13
CA ILE A 83 -4.61 46.50 -7.32
C ILE A 83 -4.31 45.10 -7.90
N ALA A 84 -4.19 44.07 -7.05
CA ALA A 84 -3.96 42.69 -7.50
C ALA A 84 -5.20 42.01 -8.12
N TYR A 85 -6.40 42.56 -7.92
CA TYR A 85 -7.67 42.12 -8.50
C TYR A 85 -8.30 43.21 -9.39
N GLU A 86 -7.50 44.16 -9.87
CA GLU A 86 -7.91 45.22 -10.79
C GLU A 86 -7.87 44.72 -12.26
N GLY A 87 -8.86 45.11 -13.06
CA GLY A 87 -8.98 44.75 -14.47
C GLY A 87 -9.97 43.62 -14.77
N THR A 88 -9.95 43.10 -16.00
CA THR A 88 -10.86 42.02 -16.41
C THR A 88 -10.50 40.69 -15.76
N ARG A 89 -11.49 39.79 -15.65
CA ARG A 89 -11.30 38.42 -15.12
C ARG A 89 -10.21 37.63 -15.85
N ALA A 90 -10.06 37.82 -17.16
CA ALA A 90 -8.97 37.24 -17.94
C ALA A 90 -7.59 37.82 -17.56
N GLU A 91 -7.49 39.14 -17.38
CA GLU A 91 -6.24 39.82 -17.01
C GLU A 91 -5.77 39.45 -15.60
N ILE A 92 -6.67 39.46 -14.61
CA ILE A 92 -6.39 39.03 -13.23
C ILE A 92 -5.88 37.59 -13.22
N ALA A 93 -6.57 36.68 -13.91
CA ALA A 93 -6.16 35.28 -14.00
C ALA A 93 -4.81 35.10 -14.75
N GLN A 94 -4.55 35.92 -15.77
CA GLN A 94 -3.28 35.93 -16.50
C GLN A 94 -2.12 36.49 -15.65
N ASN A 95 -2.37 37.47 -14.78
CA ASN A 95 -1.40 37.99 -13.82
C ASN A 95 -0.98 36.91 -12.82
N PHE A 96 -1.94 36.28 -12.12
CA PHE A 96 -1.65 35.16 -11.22
C PHE A 96 -0.99 33.96 -11.93
N ARG A 97 -1.37 33.67 -13.18
CA ARG A 97 -0.69 32.66 -14.01
C ARG A 97 0.77 33.02 -14.26
N ASN A 98 1.08 34.29 -14.54
CA ASN A 98 2.45 34.76 -14.76
C ASN A 98 3.29 34.65 -13.48
N GLN A 99 2.75 35.08 -12.32
CA GLN A 99 3.40 34.91 -11.02
C GLN A 99 3.70 33.43 -10.72
N GLY A 100 2.73 32.55 -10.93
CA GLY A 100 2.92 31.10 -10.82
C GLY A 100 3.98 30.53 -11.77
N ASN A 101 4.09 31.07 -12.99
CA ASN A 101 5.15 30.67 -13.94
C ASN A 101 6.55 31.07 -13.44
N GLU A 102 6.72 32.25 -12.83
CA GLU A 102 7.99 32.66 -12.23
C GLU A 102 8.36 31.74 -11.05
N CYS A 103 7.43 31.45 -10.14
CA CYS A 103 7.64 30.49 -9.05
C CYS A 103 8.06 29.10 -9.57
N VAL A 104 7.48 28.63 -10.69
CA VAL A 104 7.91 27.37 -11.35
C VAL A 104 9.36 27.46 -11.87
N LYS A 105 9.81 28.59 -12.43
CA LYS A 105 11.22 28.76 -12.83
C LYS A 105 12.18 28.65 -11.63
N PHE A 106 11.79 29.19 -10.49
CA PHE A 106 12.54 29.09 -9.23
C PHE A 106 12.30 27.77 -8.46
N LYS A 107 11.54 26.82 -9.04
CA LYS A 107 11.16 25.52 -8.43
C LYS A 107 10.35 25.63 -7.13
N GLN A 108 9.73 26.78 -6.87
CA GLN A 108 8.80 27.04 -5.78
C GLN A 108 7.41 26.47 -6.12
N TYR A 109 7.32 25.14 -6.18
CA TYR A 109 6.10 24.43 -6.59
C TYR A 109 4.90 24.60 -5.63
N PRO A 110 5.06 24.71 -4.29
CA PRO A 110 3.94 25.00 -3.38
C PRO A 110 3.31 26.36 -3.67
N ASP A 111 4.11 27.42 -3.73
CA ASP A 111 3.66 28.79 -3.98
C ASP A 111 3.03 28.90 -5.37
N ALA A 112 3.66 28.31 -6.38
CA ALA A 112 3.11 28.23 -7.74
C ALA A 112 1.72 27.57 -7.78
N ARG A 113 1.51 26.46 -7.03
CA ARG A 113 0.19 25.79 -6.94
C ARG A 113 -0.87 26.74 -6.38
N GLU A 114 -0.51 27.60 -5.44
CA GLU A 114 -1.43 28.58 -4.86
C GLU A 114 -1.75 29.70 -5.84
N PHE A 115 -0.76 30.27 -6.53
CA PHE A 115 -0.99 31.27 -7.59
C PHE A 115 -1.88 30.72 -8.72
N TYR A 116 -1.63 29.50 -9.21
CA TYR A 116 -2.55 28.87 -10.19
C TYR A 116 -3.95 28.60 -9.62
N SER A 117 -4.07 28.35 -8.31
CA SER A 117 -5.38 28.16 -7.68
C SER A 117 -6.14 29.47 -7.52
N LYS A 118 -5.46 30.58 -7.20
CA LYS A 118 -6.02 31.95 -7.23
C LYS A 118 -6.48 32.32 -8.63
N ALA A 119 -5.68 32.02 -9.66
CA ALA A 119 -6.09 32.21 -11.06
C ALA A 119 -7.39 31.44 -11.42
N ILE A 120 -7.53 30.19 -10.96
CA ILE A 120 -8.74 29.35 -11.17
C ILE A 120 -9.94 29.79 -10.29
N GLN A 121 -9.72 30.66 -9.30
CA GLN A 121 -10.75 31.27 -8.44
C GLN A 121 -11.17 32.69 -8.89
N ALA A 122 -10.27 33.42 -9.58
CA ALA A 122 -10.59 34.67 -10.28
C ALA A 122 -11.44 34.38 -11.54
N LEU A 123 -11.00 33.41 -12.36
CA LEU A 123 -11.95 32.66 -13.18
C LEU A 123 -12.95 31.94 -12.24
N LYS A 124 -14.19 31.68 -12.65
CA LYS A 124 -15.28 31.13 -11.80
C LYS A 124 -15.78 31.97 -10.61
N GLY A 125 -15.01 32.95 -10.13
CA GLY A 125 -15.49 33.87 -9.10
C GLY A 125 -16.77 34.62 -9.54
N PRO A 126 -17.62 35.06 -8.60
CA PRO A 126 -18.71 35.97 -8.94
C PRO A 126 -18.14 37.25 -9.54
N ILE A 127 -18.83 37.80 -10.55
CA ILE A 127 -18.48 39.09 -11.14
C ILE A 127 -18.57 40.14 -10.03
N GLN A 128 -17.45 40.75 -9.68
CA GLN A 128 -17.46 42.04 -9.00
C GLN A 128 -17.86 43.06 -10.08
N PRO A 129 -19.02 43.74 -9.95
CA PRO A 129 -19.32 44.84 -10.85
C PRO A 129 -18.23 45.88 -10.67
N GLN A 130 -17.61 46.31 -11.77
CA GLN A 130 -17.08 47.67 -11.79
C GLN A 130 -18.32 48.56 -11.71
N GLU A 131 -18.57 49.14 -10.54
CA GLU A 131 -19.41 50.33 -10.49
C GLU A 131 -18.72 51.35 -11.39
N PRO A 132 -19.41 51.93 -12.39
CA PRO A 132 -18.84 53.03 -13.14
C PRO A 132 -18.55 54.13 -12.12
N GLU A 133 -17.31 54.62 -12.09
CA GLU A 133 -17.02 55.82 -11.34
C GLU A 133 -17.91 56.94 -11.92
N ASP A 134 -18.85 57.43 -11.12
CA ASP A 134 -19.70 58.59 -11.42
C ASP A 134 -18.82 59.87 -11.39
N ASP A 135 -17.82 59.92 -12.27
CA ASP A 135 -16.97 61.08 -12.50
C ASP A 135 -17.62 61.92 -13.60
N ASP A 136 -18.37 62.91 -13.15
CA ASP A 136 -19.21 63.83 -13.93
C ASP A 136 -18.35 64.85 -14.74
N GLU A 137 -17.32 64.38 -15.47
CA GLU A 137 -16.56 65.19 -16.44
C GLU A 137 -15.88 64.32 -17.53
N LEU A 138 -16.42 64.34 -18.76
CA LEU A 138 -15.85 63.60 -19.89
C LEU A 138 -14.42 64.05 -20.25
N PRO A 139 -13.54 63.07 -20.53
CA PRO A 139 -12.87 63.08 -21.83
C PRO A 139 -12.97 61.71 -22.53
N GLU A 140 -13.87 61.63 -23.52
CA GLU A 140 -14.00 60.53 -24.51
C GLU A 140 -13.47 59.16 -24.07
N GLN A 141 -14.09 58.58 -23.04
CA GLN A 141 -13.77 57.23 -22.59
C GLN A 141 -14.03 56.28 -23.75
N ARG A 142 -12.94 55.74 -24.31
CA ARG A 142 -12.97 54.80 -25.41
C ARG A 142 -13.66 53.53 -24.92
N VAL A 143 -14.97 53.44 -25.17
CA VAL A 143 -15.76 52.22 -24.99
C VAL A 143 -15.16 51.19 -25.94
N VAL A 144 -14.21 50.41 -25.43
CA VAL A 144 -13.76 49.20 -26.10
C VAL A 144 -14.93 48.25 -25.97
N GLU A 145 -15.66 48.06 -27.07
CA GLU A 145 -16.64 46.99 -27.19
C GLU A 145 -15.89 45.67 -26.90
N ILE A 146 -16.04 45.18 -25.67
CA ILE A 146 -15.41 43.93 -25.25
C ILE A 146 -16.17 42.82 -25.98
N ASP A 147 -15.54 42.26 -27.00
CA ASP A 147 -16.00 41.05 -27.67
C ASP A 147 -16.05 39.92 -26.64
N GLU A 148 -17.26 39.66 -26.11
CA GLU A 148 -17.53 38.68 -25.06
C GLU A 148 -17.04 37.28 -25.47
N GLU A 149 -17.17 36.92 -26.74
CA GLU A 149 -16.68 35.63 -27.27
C GLU A 149 -15.15 35.57 -27.27
N ALA A 150 -14.48 36.68 -27.55
CA ALA A 150 -13.02 36.78 -27.49
C ALA A 150 -12.48 36.70 -26.05
N GLU A 151 -13.14 37.35 -25.09
CA GLU A 151 -12.78 37.22 -23.67
C GLU A 151 -13.02 35.81 -23.13
N GLU A 152 -14.20 35.21 -23.37
CA GLU A 152 -14.45 33.83 -22.96
C GLU A 152 -13.40 32.86 -23.52
N LYS A 153 -12.95 33.08 -24.76
CA LYS A 153 -11.90 32.26 -25.38
C LYS A 153 -10.53 32.46 -24.72
N LYS A 154 -10.19 33.69 -24.32
CA LYS A 154 -8.99 33.97 -23.51
C LYS A 154 -9.09 33.28 -22.16
N GLU A 155 -10.21 33.42 -21.45
CA GLU A 155 -10.44 32.76 -20.17
C GLU A 155 -10.29 31.25 -20.24
N ARG A 156 -10.94 30.57 -21.19
CA ARG A 156 -10.82 29.11 -21.38
C ARG A 156 -9.37 28.70 -21.65
N SER A 157 -8.62 29.49 -22.43
CA SER A 157 -7.20 29.24 -22.69
C SER A 157 -6.32 29.45 -21.45
N ILE A 158 -6.68 30.37 -20.57
CA ILE A 158 -5.99 30.62 -19.29
C ILE A 158 -6.33 29.51 -18.30
N GLU A 159 -7.60 29.09 -18.20
CA GLU A 159 -8.05 28.00 -17.32
C GLU A 159 -7.37 26.67 -17.68
N GLU A 160 -7.28 26.35 -18.99
CA GLU A 160 -6.56 25.18 -19.50
C GLU A 160 -5.09 25.19 -19.03
N ALA A 161 -4.42 26.32 -19.22
CA ALA A 161 -3.02 26.48 -18.84
C ALA A 161 -2.81 26.42 -17.32
N CYS A 162 -3.70 27.00 -16.52
CA CYS A 162 -3.64 26.97 -15.06
C CYS A 162 -3.86 25.57 -14.50
N TYR A 163 -4.83 24.79 -14.98
CA TYR A 163 -4.96 23.38 -14.58
C TYR A 163 -3.74 22.57 -14.99
N ALA A 164 -3.27 22.74 -16.23
CA ALA A 164 -2.10 22.01 -16.72
C ALA A 164 -0.86 22.33 -15.87
N ASN A 165 -0.63 23.60 -15.51
CA ASN A 165 0.52 24.00 -14.72
C ASN A 165 0.37 23.62 -13.24
N ARG A 166 -0.83 23.69 -12.65
CA ARG A 166 -1.08 23.18 -11.29
C ARG A 166 -0.86 21.66 -11.21
N ALA A 167 -1.23 20.93 -12.26
CA ALA A 167 -0.87 19.52 -12.43
C ALA A 167 0.66 19.31 -12.49
N LEU A 168 1.44 20.19 -13.11
CA LEU A 168 2.91 20.12 -13.05
C LEU A 168 3.41 20.27 -11.61
N CYS A 169 2.98 21.30 -10.89
CA CYS A 169 3.37 21.51 -9.50
C CYS A 169 3.04 20.29 -8.64
N ASN A 170 1.83 19.75 -8.76
CA ASN A 170 1.39 18.55 -8.05
C ASN A 170 2.23 17.31 -8.39
N LEU A 171 2.70 17.17 -9.64
CA LEU A 171 3.59 16.08 -10.04
C LEU A 171 4.99 16.22 -9.42
N GLU A 172 5.57 17.43 -9.43
CA GLU A 172 6.90 17.67 -8.86
C GLU A 172 6.89 17.57 -7.32
N MET A 173 5.84 18.05 -6.65
CA MET A 173 5.64 17.87 -5.20
C MET A 173 5.33 16.41 -4.80
N SER A 174 4.84 15.58 -5.73
CA SER A 174 4.50 14.18 -5.44
C SER A 174 5.70 13.31 -5.06
N ILE A 175 6.92 13.80 -5.32
CA ILE A 175 8.18 13.19 -4.91
C ILE A 175 8.34 13.15 -3.38
N THR A 176 7.66 14.03 -2.63
CA THR A 176 7.85 14.18 -1.17
C THR A 176 6.60 13.95 -0.32
N ALA A 177 5.37 14.10 -0.82
CA ALA A 177 4.15 13.79 -0.06
C ALA A 177 2.93 13.43 -0.91
N SER A 178 2.18 12.39 -0.50
CA SER A 178 0.88 11.92 -1.02
C SER A 178 0.65 12.14 -2.54
N PRO A 179 1.18 11.24 -3.38
CA PRO A 179 1.15 11.44 -4.82
C PRO A 179 -0.28 11.36 -5.38
N ASN A 180 -0.57 12.26 -6.32
CA ASN A 180 -1.65 12.17 -7.31
C ASN A 180 -3.12 12.47 -6.92
N ARG A 181 -3.51 12.67 -5.64
CA ARG A 181 -4.92 12.97 -5.27
C ARG A 181 -5.51 14.17 -6.04
N TYR A 182 -4.72 15.23 -6.23
CA TYR A 182 -5.14 16.45 -6.95
C TYR A 182 -4.66 16.49 -8.41
N LEU A 183 -3.73 15.62 -8.79
CA LEU A 183 -3.15 15.60 -10.14
C LEU A 183 -4.12 15.07 -11.20
N ALA A 184 -4.74 13.91 -10.95
CA ALA A 184 -5.66 13.32 -11.92
C ALA A 184 -6.90 14.21 -12.21
N PRO A 185 -7.56 14.84 -11.22
CA PRO A 185 -8.63 15.81 -11.47
C PRO A 185 -8.18 17.04 -12.27
N ASP A 186 -6.98 17.59 -12.00
CA ASP A 186 -6.46 18.75 -12.72
C ASP A 186 -6.15 18.41 -14.18
N CYS A 187 -5.51 17.26 -14.45
CA CYS A 187 -5.32 16.77 -15.82
C CYS A 187 -6.66 16.51 -16.53
N ALA A 188 -7.65 15.92 -15.86
CA ALA A 188 -8.96 15.67 -16.45
C ALA A 188 -9.69 16.98 -16.81
N ARG A 189 -9.59 18.02 -15.98
CA ARG A 189 -10.16 19.35 -16.27
C ARG A 189 -9.46 20.04 -17.44
N ALA A 190 -8.12 20.01 -17.49
CA ALA A 190 -7.37 20.50 -18.64
C ALA A 190 -7.76 19.80 -19.94
N LEU A 191 -7.97 18.47 -19.90
CA LEU A 191 -8.37 17.67 -21.06
C LEU A 191 -9.84 17.88 -21.48
N ARG A 192 -10.74 18.22 -20.55
CA ARG A 192 -12.12 18.64 -20.88
C ARG A 192 -12.16 19.98 -21.63
N LEU A 193 -11.29 20.91 -21.28
CA LEU A 193 -11.13 22.18 -22.01
C LEU A 193 -10.43 21.96 -23.35
N ASN A 194 -9.36 21.15 -23.38
CA ASN A 194 -8.59 20.88 -24.59
C ASN A 194 -8.02 19.45 -24.62
N VAL A 195 -8.74 18.56 -25.30
CA VAL A 195 -8.35 17.16 -25.52
C VAL A 195 -7.00 17.03 -26.25
N LYS A 196 -6.58 18.05 -27.01
CA LYS A 196 -5.30 18.04 -27.75
C LYS A 196 -4.09 18.42 -26.89
N ASN A 197 -4.27 18.72 -25.60
CA ASN A 197 -3.16 19.09 -24.71
C ASN A 197 -2.27 17.87 -24.36
N VAL A 198 -1.23 17.66 -25.17
CA VAL A 198 -0.22 16.60 -25.03
C VAL A 198 0.47 16.63 -23.65
N LYS A 199 0.68 17.82 -23.06
CA LYS A 199 1.30 17.97 -21.73
C LYS A 199 0.39 17.45 -20.62
N ALA A 200 -0.93 17.66 -20.73
CA ALA A 200 -1.92 17.12 -19.80
C ALA A 200 -1.99 15.58 -19.90
N TRP A 201 -1.99 15.01 -21.11
CA TRP A 201 -1.90 13.55 -21.31
C TRP A 201 -0.64 12.94 -20.70
N TYR A 202 0.54 13.54 -20.93
CA TYR A 202 1.80 13.08 -20.34
C TYR A 202 1.78 13.10 -18.80
N ARG A 203 1.26 14.19 -18.20
CA ARG A 203 1.12 14.32 -16.74
C ARG A 203 0.12 13.30 -16.19
N ALA A 204 -1.01 13.08 -16.85
CA ALA A 204 -1.99 12.06 -16.47
C ALA A 204 -1.40 10.64 -16.52
N ALA A 205 -0.73 10.27 -17.61
CA ALA A 205 -0.09 8.96 -17.75
C ALA A 205 1.02 8.72 -16.70
N THR A 206 1.79 9.77 -16.38
CA THR A 206 2.82 9.71 -15.33
C THR A 206 2.18 9.50 -13.94
N ALA A 207 1.08 10.20 -13.66
CA ALA A 207 0.30 10.02 -12.44
C ALA A 207 -0.25 8.60 -12.32
N CYS A 208 -0.89 8.07 -13.37
CA CYS A 208 -1.44 6.72 -13.38
C CYS A 208 -0.34 5.66 -13.18
N LEU A 209 0.82 5.80 -13.81
CA LEU A 209 1.97 4.91 -13.59
C LEU A 209 2.45 4.94 -12.13
N ALA A 210 2.45 6.11 -11.49
CA ALA A 210 2.84 6.26 -10.07
C ALA A 210 1.80 5.69 -9.07
N ILE A 211 0.56 5.41 -9.50
CA ILE A 211 -0.46 4.69 -8.69
C ILE A 211 -0.51 3.20 -9.09
N ASP A 212 0.41 2.71 -9.94
CA ASP A 212 0.33 1.38 -10.57
C ASP A 212 -0.99 1.11 -11.34
N LYS A 213 -1.68 2.18 -11.76
CA LYS A 213 -2.84 2.13 -12.66
C LYS A 213 -2.39 1.97 -14.11
N ILE A 214 -1.85 0.80 -14.40
CA ILE A 214 -1.20 0.46 -15.68
C ILE A 214 -2.13 0.57 -16.90
N PRO A 215 -3.39 0.08 -16.91
CA PRO A 215 -4.23 0.20 -18.10
C PRO A 215 -4.59 1.67 -18.39
N GLU A 216 -4.95 2.47 -17.38
CA GLU A 216 -5.21 3.90 -17.57
C GLU A 216 -3.95 4.68 -17.99
N ALA A 217 -2.77 4.32 -17.48
CA ALA A 217 -1.50 4.93 -17.89
C ALA A 217 -1.15 4.62 -19.36
N LEU A 218 -1.47 3.41 -19.83
CA LEU A 218 -1.26 2.97 -21.21
C LEU A 218 -2.21 3.70 -22.16
N GLU A 219 -3.50 3.77 -21.83
CA GLU A 219 -4.50 4.53 -22.60
C GLU A 219 -4.14 6.02 -22.68
N ALA A 220 -3.82 6.65 -21.55
CA ALA A 220 -3.42 8.06 -21.53
C ALA A 220 -2.15 8.34 -22.35
N SER A 221 -1.17 7.43 -22.32
CA SER A 221 0.05 7.53 -23.15
C SER A 221 -0.26 7.43 -24.64
N GLN A 222 -1.12 6.47 -25.02
CA GLN A 222 -1.55 6.29 -26.41
C GLN A 222 -2.38 7.46 -26.92
N CYS A 223 -3.32 7.98 -26.12
CA CYS A 223 -4.11 9.17 -26.47
C CYS A 223 -3.23 10.40 -26.71
N GLY A 224 -2.23 10.66 -25.85
CA GLY A 224 -1.24 11.72 -26.09
C GLY A 224 -0.49 11.55 -27.41
N LEU A 225 -0.06 10.32 -27.73
CA LEU A 225 0.66 10.01 -28.98
C LEU A 225 -0.20 10.07 -30.25
N ARG A 226 -1.54 10.01 -30.14
CA ARG A 226 -2.43 10.26 -31.29
C ARG A 226 -2.39 11.72 -31.74
N PHE A 227 -2.17 12.65 -30.82
CA PHE A 227 -2.11 14.09 -31.11
C PHE A 227 -0.69 14.57 -31.43
N ASP A 228 0.34 14.01 -30.80
CA ASP A 228 1.75 14.23 -31.12
C ASP A 228 2.51 12.90 -31.22
N PRO A 229 2.55 12.28 -32.42
CA PRO A 229 3.29 11.06 -32.67
C PRO A 229 4.82 11.24 -32.65
N ALA A 230 5.34 12.47 -32.64
CA ALA A 230 6.78 12.74 -32.59
C ALA A 230 7.30 12.70 -31.15
N ASN A 231 6.45 12.95 -30.15
CA ASN A 231 6.81 13.13 -28.76
C ASN A 231 7.70 12.02 -28.16
N THR A 232 8.95 12.37 -27.84
CA THR A 232 9.93 11.43 -27.27
C THR A 232 9.62 11.07 -25.81
N ALA A 233 9.08 12.02 -25.03
CA ALA A 233 8.76 11.81 -23.62
C ALA A 233 7.60 10.81 -23.45
N LEU A 234 6.52 10.94 -24.23
CA LEU A 234 5.40 9.99 -24.23
C LEU A 234 5.82 8.59 -24.73
N LYS A 235 6.65 8.48 -25.78
CA LYS A 235 7.19 7.17 -26.22
C LYS A 235 8.02 6.49 -25.11
N THR A 236 8.85 7.27 -24.42
CA THR A 236 9.65 6.77 -23.30
C THR A 236 8.75 6.30 -22.16
N LEU A 237 7.70 7.07 -21.82
CA LEU A 237 6.73 6.71 -20.80
C LEU A 237 5.93 5.46 -21.16
N LEU A 238 5.41 5.35 -22.39
CA LEU A 238 4.72 4.16 -22.88
C LEU A 238 5.60 2.91 -22.72
N SER A 239 6.89 2.98 -23.09
CA SER A 239 7.81 1.84 -22.93
C SER A 239 8.05 1.43 -21.46
N LYS A 240 7.93 2.37 -20.50
CA LYS A 240 7.96 2.07 -19.06
C LYS A 240 6.68 1.40 -18.61
N VAL A 241 5.52 1.89 -19.06
CA VAL A 241 4.20 1.31 -18.75
C VAL A 241 4.09 -0.10 -19.31
N GLU A 242 4.54 -0.34 -20.54
CA GLU A 242 4.56 -1.67 -21.18
C GLU A 242 5.46 -2.67 -20.45
N LYS A 243 6.68 -2.25 -20.04
CA LYS A 243 7.56 -3.09 -19.20
C LYS A 243 6.93 -3.41 -17.84
N ARG A 244 6.29 -2.43 -17.19
CA ARG A 244 5.58 -2.63 -15.91
C ARG A 244 4.41 -3.60 -16.08
N LYS A 245 3.66 -3.48 -17.18
CA LYS A 245 2.58 -4.41 -17.55
C LYS A 245 3.10 -5.85 -17.70
N GLN A 246 4.12 -6.06 -18.53
CA GLN A 246 4.71 -7.38 -18.77
C GLN A 246 5.20 -8.04 -17.47
N HIS A 247 5.88 -7.29 -16.60
CA HIS A 247 6.34 -7.80 -15.31
C HIS A 247 5.18 -8.24 -14.38
N LEU A 248 4.08 -7.49 -14.37
CA LEU A 248 2.88 -7.85 -13.60
C LEU A 248 2.20 -9.09 -14.17
N GLU A 249 2.02 -9.16 -15.50
CA GLU A 249 1.43 -10.32 -16.19
C GLU A 249 2.27 -11.59 -15.98
N GLU A 250 3.60 -11.52 -16.08
CA GLU A 250 4.51 -12.63 -15.79
C GLU A 250 4.43 -13.08 -14.32
N THR A 251 4.41 -12.11 -13.38
CA THR A 251 4.31 -12.40 -11.95
C THR A 251 2.98 -13.06 -11.60
N GLU A 252 1.87 -12.61 -12.19
CA GLU A 252 0.57 -13.24 -12.03
C GLU A 252 0.48 -14.62 -12.66
N ALA A 253 1.02 -14.81 -13.86
CA ALA A 253 1.06 -16.10 -14.54
C ALA A 253 1.84 -17.13 -13.69
N ARG A 254 3.03 -16.75 -13.21
CA ARG A 254 3.85 -17.56 -12.31
C ARG A 254 3.16 -17.86 -10.97
N ARG A 255 2.35 -16.94 -10.44
CA ARG A 255 1.52 -17.20 -9.23
C ARG A 255 0.42 -18.21 -9.54
N LYS A 256 -0.37 -18.00 -10.59
CA LYS A 256 -1.46 -18.89 -11.03
C LYS A 256 -0.95 -20.31 -11.31
N GLU A 257 0.17 -20.44 -12.01
CA GLU A 257 0.79 -21.74 -12.28
C GLU A 257 1.19 -22.48 -10.99
N ARG A 258 1.85 -21.79 -10.04
CA ARG A 258 2.20 -22.39 -8.74
C ARG A 258 0.96 -22.83 -7.95
N GLU A 259 -0.09 -22.02 -7.93
CA GLU A 259 -1.36 -22.38 -7.29
C GLU A 259 -2.02 -23.59 -7.95
N GLU A 260 -2.04 -23.66 -9.29
CA GLU A 260 -2.57 -24.81 -10.02
C GLU A 260 -1.75 -26.08 -9.77
N GLN A 261 -0.42 -26.00 -9.81
CA GLN A 261 0.46 -27.12 -9.49
C GLN A 261 0.24 -27.60 -8.06
N ALA A 262 0.12 -26.69 -7.08
CA ALA A 262 -0.17 -27.04 -5.69
C ALA A 262 -1.53 -27.75 -5.55
N LYS A 263 -2.58 -27.22 -6.20
CA LYS A 263 -3.92 -27.85 -6.22
C LYS A 263 -3.89 -29.25 -6.85
N ARG A 264 -3.15 -29.44 -7.95
CA ARG A 264 -2.99 -30.76 -8.60
C ARG A 264 -2.28 -31.76 -7.68
N LYS A 265 -1.21 -31.34 -6.99
CA LYS A 265 -0.47 -32.18 -6.03
C LYS A 265 -1.36 -32.58 -4.84
N ASP A 266 -2.09 -31.63 -4.26
CA ASP A 266 -3.03 -31.89 -3.14
C ASP A 266 -4.15 -32.87 -3.53
N VAL A 267 -4.75 -32.70 -4.72
CA VAL A 267 -5.76 -33.63 -5.24
C VAL A 267 -5.17 -35.03 -5.45
N THR A 268 -3.96 -35.12 -6.02
CA THR A 268 -3.26 -36.40 -6.25
C THR A 268 -2.94 -37.11 -4.94
N LEU A 269 -2.42 -36.38 -3.94
CA LEU A 269 -2.14 -36.88 -2.60
C LEU A 269 -3.42 -37.41 -1.91
N LYS A 270 -4.53 -36.66 -1.99
CA LYS A 270 -5.84 -37.08 -1.46
C LYS A 270 -6.38 -38.33 -2.14
N VAL A 271 -6.14 -38.51 -3.44
CA VAL A 271 -6.48 -39.74 -4.17
C VAL A 271 -5.60 -40.90 -3.72
N ALA A 272 -4.28 -40.69 -3.60
CA ALA A 272 -3.31 -41.70 -3.15
C ALA A 272 -3.61 -42.23 -1.73
N LEU A 273 -3.91 -41.33 -0.78
CA LEU A 273 -4.28 -41.68 0.60
C LEU A 273 -5.60 -42.47 0.66
N LYS A 274 -6.63 -42.04 -0.08
CA LYS A 274 -7.91 -42.74 -0.16
C LYS A 274 -7.79 -44.13 -0.79
N ALA A 275 -7.02 -44.27 -1.87
CA ALA A 275 -6.79 -45.55 -2.54
C ALA A 275 -6.12 -46.59 -1.62
N ARG A 276 -5.33 -46.12 -0.64
CA ARG A 276 -4.62 -46.94 0.35
C ARG A 276 -5.38 -47.12 1.68
N ASN A 277 -6.62 -46.61 1.77
CA ASN A 277 -7.45 -46.65 2.97
C ASN A 277 -6.78 -46.02 4.23
N ILE A 278 -6.02 -44.94 4.03
CA ILE A 278 -5.33 -44.23 5.10
C ILE A 278 -6.23 -43.11 5.64
N ALA A 279 -6.59 -43.19 6.92
CA ALA A 279 -7.35 -42.16 7.61
C ALA A 279 -6.43 -41.00 8.02
N THR A 280 -6.83 -39.77 7.71
CA THR A 280 -6.11 -38.54 8.09
C THR A 280 -7.02 -37.62 8.88
N LYS A 281 -6.49 -37.05 9.97
CA LYS A 281 -7.21 -36.12 10.85
C LYS A 281 -6.38 -34.87 11.06
N THR A 282 -7.04 -33.71 11.00
CA THR A 282 -6.42 -32.40 11.26
C THR A 282 -7.00 -31.83 12.55
N THR A 283 -6.13 -31.39 13.45
CA THR A 283 -6.48 -30.74 14.71
C THR A 283 -6.33 -29.22 14.60
N LYS A 284 -6.71 -28.48 15.65
CA LYS A 284 -6.57 -27.01 15.67
C LYS A 284 -5.13 -26.57 15.96
N ASP A 285 -4.41 -27.38 16.72
CA ASP A 285 -3.06 -27.13 17.22
C ASP A 285 -2.06 -28.03 16.50
N ALA A 286 -2.13 -28.04 15.17
CA ALA A 286 -1.21 -28.80 14.33
C ALA A 286 0.22 -28.26 14.53
N PRO A 287 1.23 -29.14 14.78
CA PRO A 287 2.61 -28.70 14.91
C PRO A 287 3.11 -28.09 13.58
N ASP A 288 3.96 -27.06 13.67
CA ASP A 288 4.74 -26.63 12.51
C ASP A 288 5.83 -27.67 12.25
N MET A 289 5.77 -28.29 11.08
CA MET A 289 6.63 -29.39 10.66
C MET A 289 7.66 -28.95 9.60
N GLU A 290 7.73 -27.64 9.29
CA GLU A 290 8.55 -27.08 8.23
C GLU A 290 8.36 -27.82 6.87
N ASP A 291 9.39 -28.49 6.40
CA ASP A 291 9.42 -29.31 5.19
C ASP A 291 8.81 -30.72 5.35
N ALA A 292 8.59 -31.18 6.58
CA ALA A 292 8.27 -32.57 6.87
C ALA A 292 6.77 -32.85 6.73
N ALA A 293 6.31 -32.98 5.49
CA ALA A 293 4.93 -33.28 5.13
C ALA A 293 4.78 -34.64 4.43
N ILE A 294 3.57 -35.22 4.49
CA ILE A 294 3.26 -36.39 3.67
C ILE A 294 3.41 -36.02 2.19
N SER A 295 4.22 -36.79 1.47
CA SER A 295 4.53 -36.53 0.06
C SER A 295 4.50 -37.82 -0.76
N LEU A 296 4.34 -37.66 -2.06
CA LEU A 296 4.48 -38.73 -3.06
C LEU A 296 5.87 -38.62 -3.69
N ALA A 297 6.51 -39.77 -3.95
CA ALA A 297 7.79 -39.83 -4.66
C ALA A 297 7.71 -39.19 -6.06
N ASP A 298 6.58 -39.38 -6.76
CA ASP A 298 6.17 -38.52 -7.89
C ASP A 298 4.90 -37.74 -7.48
N PRO A 299 4.98 -36.41 -7.29
CA PRO A 299 3.85 -35.58 -6.89
C PRO A 299 2.63 -35.59 -7.82
N LEU A 300 2.73 -36.16 -9.02
CA LEU A 300 1.65 -36.25 -10.01
C LEU A 300 1.14 -37.68 -10.27
N ASP A 301 1.88 -38.73 -9.85
CA ASP A 301 1.39 -40.12 -9.92
C ASP A 301 0.84 -40.59 -8.56
N PRO A 302 -0.47 -40.84 -8.42
CA PRO A 302 -1.06 -41.34 -7.18
C PRO A 302 -0.65 -42.78 -6.85
N LYS A 303 -0.03 -43.53 -7.78
CA LYS A 303 0.52 -44.87 -7.54
C LYS A 303 1.96 -44.86 -7.02
N SER A 304 2.67 -43.74 -7.14
CA SER A 304 4.04 -43.63 -6.62
C SER A 304 4.06 -43.78 -5.10
N ALA A 305 5.21 -44.16 -4.55
CA ALA A 305 5.37 -44.43 -3.12
C ALA A 305 5.02 -43.20 -2.27
N LEU A 306 4.26 -43.41 -1.19
CA LEU A 306 4.05 -42.38 -0.18
C LEU A 306 5.20 -42.37 0.83
N THR A 307 5.57 -41.16 1.22
CA THR A 307 6.54 -40.85 2.26
C THR A 307 5.83 -40.14 3.40
N PHE A 308 6.01 -40.63 4.63
CA PHE A 308 5.41 -40.11 5.85
C PHE A 308 6.48 -39.56 6.80
N PRO A 309 6.23 -38.41 7.44
CA PRO A 309 6.91 -38.04 8.68
C PRO A 309 6.50 -38.99 9.81
N VAL A 310 7.47 -39.49 10.58
CA VAL A 310 7.23 -40.43 11.71
C VAL A 310 7.98 -39.97 12.95
N THR A 311 7.27 -39.85 14.08
CA THR A 311 7.88 -39.66 15.40
C THR A 311 7.83 -40.97 16.19
N PHE A 312 8.99 -41.45 16.59
CA PHE A 312 9.13 -42.47 17.62
C PHE A 312 9.11 -41.80 18.99
N LEU A 313 8.19 -42.23 19.86
CA LEU A 313 7.99 -41.70 21.21
C LEU A 313 8.44 -42.73 22.23
N TYR A 314 9.22 -42.31 23.22
CA TYR A 314 9.66 -43.13 24.35
C TYR A 314 8.96 -42.64 25.63
N PRO A 315 7.68 -43.00 25.85
CA PRO A 315 6.82 -42.36 26.84
C PRO A 315 7.29 -42.54 28.29
N LEU A 316 8.10 -43.57 28.57
CA LEU A 316 8.67 -43.82 29.91
C LEU A 316 9.81 -42.86 30.29
N HIS A 317 10.46 -42.22 29.32
CA HIS A 317 11.59 -41.32 29.55
C HIS A 317 11.34 -39.90 29.00
N ALA A 318 10.13 -39.65 28.47
CA ALA A 318 9.73 -38.39 27.82
C ALA A 318 10.70 -37.95 26.70
N GLN A 319 11.22 -38.91 25.93
CA GLN A 319 12.09 -38.68 24.78
C GLN A 319 11.37 -38.97 23.46
N SER A 320 11.89 -38.45 22.35
CA SER A 320 11.37 -38.72 21.01
C SER A 320 12.42 -38.58 19.92
N ASP A 321 12.40 -39.49 18.94
CA ASP A 321 13.16 -39.36 17.69
C ASP A 321 12.22 -39.04 16.52
N PHE A 322 12.72 -38.31 15.53
CA PHE A 322 11.95 -37.90 14.37
C PHE A 322 12.61 -38.33 13.05
N VAL A 323 11.83 -39.03 12.22
CA VAL A 323 12.19 -39.44 10.87
C VAL A 323 11.38 -38.60 9.89
N LYS A 324 12.04 -37.67 9.18
CA LYS A 324 11.43 -36.73 8.23
C LYS A 324 10.77 -37.43 7.04
N ALA A 325 11.34 -38.56 6.61
CA ALA A 325 10.90 -39.33 5.46
C ALA A 325 11.00 -40.83 5.75
N PHE A 326 9.85 -41.50 5.82
CA PHE A 326 9.68 -42.94 5.99
C PHE A 326 8.77 -43.42 4.84
N THR A 327 9.24 -44.32 3.97
CA THR A 327 8.46 -44.78 2.82
C THR A 327 7.46 -45.87 3.19
N GLU A 328 6.37 -45.98 2.44
CA GLU A 328 5.26 -46.86 2.81
C GLU A 328 5.59 -48.37 2.82
N ASP A 329 6.67 -48.77 2.14
CA ASP A 329 7.22 -50.13 2.09
C ASP A 329 8.24 -50.44 3.19
N GLU A 330 8.83 -49.42 3.82
CA GLU A 330 9.73 -49.56 4.97
C GLU A 330 8.99 -50.11 6.21
N THR A 331 9.77 -50.70 7.12
CA THR A 331 9.30 -51.34 8.36
C THR A 331 9.88 -50.65 9.58
N LEU A 332 9.14 -50.67 10.70
CA LEU A 332 9.60 -50.04 11.95
C LEU A 332 10.94 -50.62 12.43
N SER A 333 11.21 -51.90 12.17
CA SER A 333 12.47 -52.54 12.55
C SER A 333 13.70 -51.95 11.84
N GLN A 334 13.57 -51.57 10.55
CA GLN A 334 14.69 -50.98 9.79
C GLN A 334 15.11 -49.62 10.36
N HIS A 335 14.15 -48.81 10.81
CA HIS A 335 14.48 -47.53 11.44
C HIS A 335 14.97 -47.69 12.87
N LEU A 336 14.36 -48.60 13.65
CA LEU A 336 14.83 -48.88 15.00
C LEU A 336 16.23 -49.51 15.04
N GLU A 337 16.69 -50.15 13.95
CA GLU A 337 18.01 -50.79 13.90
C GLU A 337 19.17 -49.78 13.91
N TYR A 338 19.01 -48.61 13.30
CA TYR A 338 20.03 -47.54 13.36
C TYR A 338 19.79 -46.52 14.50
N ILE A 339 18.57 -46.46 15.05
CA ILE A 339 18.21 -45.58 16.17
C ILE A 339 18.67 -46.17 17.52
N LEU A 340 18.58 -47.49 17.68
CA LEU A 340 19.00 -48.19 18.91
C LEU A 340 20.49 -48.59 18.80
N PRO A 341 21.30 -48.49 19.87
CA PRO A 341 20.94 -48.16 21.25
C PRO A 341 20.85 -46.64 21.51
N LEU A 342 19.98 -46.26 22.46
CA LEU A 342 19.70 -44.86 22.78
C LEU A 342 20.73 -44.31 23.78
N PRO A 343 21.29 -43.08 23.59
CA PRO A 343 22.34 -42.54 24.47
C PRO A 343 21.96 -42.39 25.95
N TRP A 344 20.65 -42.28 26.24
CA TRP A 344 20.12 -42.15 27.60
C TRP A 344 19.72 -43.50 28.23
N ASP A 345 19.71 -44.59 27.48
CA ASP A 345 19.33 -45.92 27.96
C ASP A 345 20.53 -46.65 28.60
N GLN A 346 20.89 -46.19 29.80
CA GLN A 346 21.96 -46.79 30.63
C GLN A 346 21.65 -48.24 31.05
N GLY A 347 20.38 -48.66 31.00
CA GLY A 347 19.95 -50.02 31.34
C GLY A 347 19.98 -51.00 30.16
N HIS A 348 20.21 -50.51 28.94
CA HIS A 348 20.08 -51.27 27.70
C HIS A 348 18.73 -52.01 27.58
N GLU A 349 17.64 -51.40 28.06
CA GLU A 349 16.29 -51.96 27.99
C GLU A 349 15.67 -51.82 26.58
N TYR A 350 16.14 -50.89 25.77
CA TYR A 350 15.65 -50.62 24.42
C TYR A 350 16.50 -51.36 23.38
N THR A 351 16.39 -52.69 23.37
CA THR A 351 16.96 -53.55 22.31
C THR A 351 15.92 -53.85 21.22
N LEU A 352 16.35 -54.09 19.98
CA LEU A 352 15.46 -54.53 18.89
C LEU A 352 14.61 -55.75 19.25
N ALA A 353 15.12 -56.66 20.09
CA ALA A 353 14.38 -57.84 20.54
C ALA A 353 13.30 -57.46 21.56
N ASP A 354 13.66 -56.64 22.55
CA ASP A 354 12.89 -56.40 23.77
C ASP A 354 11.98 -55.16 23.69
N VAL A 355 12.04 -54.33 22.66
CA VAL A 355 11.04 -53.27 22.44
C VAL A 355 9.76 -53.78 21.78
N GLU A 356 8.62 -53.19 22.12
CA GLU A 356 7.34 -53.34 21.45
C GLU A 356 6.83 -51.97 20.97
N CYS A 357 6.28 -51.93 19.76
CA CYS A 357 5.75 -50.71 19.15
C CYS A 357 4.23 -50.66 19.26
N TYR A 358 3.69 -49.48 19.56
CA TYR A 358 2.26 -49.23 19.67
C TYR A 358 1.88 -47.96 18.90
N MET A 359 0.70 -47.96 18.29
CA MET A 359 0.13 -46.82 17.59
C MET A 359 -1.27 -46.52 18.15
N GLU A 360 -1.68 -45.26 18.08
CA GLU A 360 -3.02 -44.85 18.50
C GLU A 360 -4.06 -45.22 17.43
N THR A 361 -5.25 -45.63 17.85
CA THR A 361 -6.36 -45.96 16.94
C THR A 361 -7.34 -44.79 16.81
N ILE A 362 -8.14 -44.78 15.74
CA ILE A 362 -9.21 -43.78 15.48
C ILE A 362 -10.18 -43.65 16.68
N THR A 363 -10.39 -44.75 17.41
CA THR A 363 -11.19 -44.81 18.64
C THR A 363 -10.47 -44.29 19.90
N GLY A 364 -9.27 -43.74 19.78
CA GLY A 364 -8.38 -43.35 20.88
C GLY A 364 -7.89 -44.54 21.72
N GLY A 365 -7.71 -45.72 21.11
CA GLY A 365 -7.11 -46.89 21.76
C GLY A 365 -5.64 -47.04 21.38
N LEU A 366 -5.01 -48.14 21.82
CA LEU A 366 -3.69 -48.55 21.34
C LEU A 366 -3.81 -49.85 20.55
N ILE A 367 -3.13 -49.92 19.41
CA ILE A 367 -2.89 -51.15 18.65
C ILE A 367 -1.40 -51.47 18.67
N LYS A 368 -1.05 -52.75 18.82
CA LYS A 368 0.34 -53.21 18.72
C LYS A 368 0.78 -53.21 17.26
N ALA A 369 1.78 -52.40 16.94
CA ALA A 369 2.38 -52.34 15.61
C ALA A 369 3.44 -53.44 15.45
N GLY A 370 3.30 -54.28 14.44
CA GLY A 370 4.29 -55.32 14.15
C GLY A 370 5.57 -54.71 13.59
N LYS A 371 6.71 -54.90 14.28
CA LYS A 371 8.02 -54.32 13.92
C LYS A 371 8.43 -54.60 12.47
N ASN A 372 8.09 -55.79 11.95
CA ASN A 372 8.46 -56.27 10.62
C ASN A 372 7.33 -56.12 9.58
N LEU A 373 6.26 -55.38 9.89
CA LEU A 373 5.20 -55.07 8.94
C LEU A 373 5.50 -53.74 8.23
N PRO A 374 5.34 -53.67 6.89
CA PRO A 374 5.43 -52.40 6.17
C PRO A 374 4.44 -51.37 6.70
N LEU A 375 4.84 -50.11 6.73
CA LEU A 375 4.02 -49.00 7.24
C LEU A 375 2.65 -48.92 6.54
N LEU A 376 2.60 -49.19 5.23
CA LEU A 376 1.36 -49.25 4.45
C LEU A 376 0.34 -50.24 5.03
N LYS A 377 0.78 -51.41 5.54
CA LYS A 377 -0.12 -52.41 6.14
C LYS A 377 -0.62 -52.00 7.53
N LEU A 378 0.16 -51.21 8.26
CA LEU A 378 -0.24 -50.66 9.55
C LEU A 378 -1.29 -49.55 9.37
N LEU A 379 -1.01 -48.58 8.49
CA LEU A 379 -1.91 -47.45 8.21
C LEU A 379 -3.17 -47.88 7.44
N GLY A 380 -3.03 -48.68 6.38
CA GLY A 380 -4.15 -49.18 5.56
C GLY A 380 -5.07 -50.19 6.28
N SER A 381 -4.76 -50.56 7.52
CA SER A 381 -5.61 -51.41 8.38
C SER A 381 -6.98 -50.79 8.72
N GLY A 382 -7.17 -49.49 8.45
CA GLY A 382 -8.40 -48.74 8.75
C GLY A 382 -8.67 -48.56 10.25
N LYS A 383 -7.70 -48.89 11.12
CA LYS A 383 -7.79 -48.75 12.58
C LYS A 383 -6.95 -47.60 13.14
N VAL A 384 -5.89 -47.22 12.42
CA VAL A 384 -4.93 -46.17 12.77
C VAL A 384 -5.25 -44.91 11.96
N GLU A 385 -5.11 -43.74 12.57
CA GLU A 385 -5.17 -42.44 11.86
C GLU A 385 -3.80 -41.75 11.87
N VAL A 386 -3.51 -41.03 10.78
CA VAL A 386 -2.40 -40.08 10.71
C VAL A 386 -2.92 -38.73 11.17
N VAL A 387 -2.33 -38.17 12.22
CA VAL A 387 -2.81 -36.94 12.86
C VAL A 387 -1.87 -35.80 12.49
N ASP A 388 -2.43 -34.73 11.91
CA ASP A 388 -1.69 -33.54 11.46
C ASP A 388 -0.54 -33.84 10.47
N GLY A 389 -0.73 -34.86 9.63
CA GLY A 389 0.28 -35.31 8.68
C GLY A 389 1.40 -36.17 9.29
N LEU A 390 1.37 -36.40 10.61
CA LEU A 390 2.41 -37.08 11.37
C LEU A 390 1.95 -38.46 11.85
N VAL A 391 2.79 -39.47 11.65
CA VAL A 391 2.62 -40.81 12.24
C VAL A 391 3.32 -40.85 13.59
N LYS A 392 2.61 -41.25 14.65
CA LYS A 392 3.16 -41.38 16.01
C LYS A 392 3.27 -42.84 16.41
N VAL A 393 4.45 -43.28 16.82
CA VAL A 393 4.74 -44.66 17.24
C VAL A 393 5.35 -44.65 18.64
N SER A 394 4.63 -45.18 19.62
CA SER A 394 5.17 -45.38 20.98
C SER A 394 6.03 -46.64 21.03
N VAL A 395 7.30 -46.49 21.41
CA VAL A 395 8.26 -47.59 21.60
C VAL A 395 8.43 -47.84 23.09
N VAL A 396 8.17 -49.06 23.54
CA VAL A 396 8.12 -49.40 24.98
C VAL A 396 8.83 -50.75 25.22
N PRO A 397 9.68 -50.89 26.26
CA PRO A 397 10.28 -52.17 26.61
C PRO A 397 9.20 -53.18 27.03
N LYS A 398 9.33 -54.41 26.55
CA LYS A 398 8.37 -55.52 26.74
C LYS A 398 8.09 -55.83 28.21
N ALA A 399 9.08 -55.65 29.09
CA ALA A 399 8.91 -55.81 30.54
C ALA A 399 7.98 -54.74 31.17
N LYS A 400 7.84 -53.56 30.54
CA LYS A 400 7.08 -52.41 31.04
C LYS A 400 5.81 -52.12 30.20
N SER A 401 5.55 -52.91 29.15
CA SER A 401 4.45 -52.69 28.21
C SER A 401 3.06 -52.80 28.86
N SER A 402 2.88 -53.73 29.80
CA SER A 402 1.63 -53.89 30.57
C SER A 402 1.29 -52.65 31.40
N ALA A 403 2.25 -52.13 32.15
CA ALA A 403 2.12 -50.92 32.95
C ALA A 403 1.79 -49.69 32.09
N PHE A 404 2.46 -49.54 30.94
CA PHE A 404 2.17 -48.48 29.96
C PHE A 404 0.74 -48.55 29.43
N ILE A 405 0.25 -49.74 29.04
CA ILE A 405 -1.12 -49.91 28.53
C ILE A 405 -2.17 -49.56 29.60
N GLU A 406 -1.92 -49.91 30.87
CA GLU A 406 -2.79 -49.48 31.97
C GLU A 406 -2.77 -47.96 32.20
N GLU A 407 -1.58 -47.35 32.17
CA GLU A 407 -1.44 -45.92 32.37
C GLU A 407 -2.12 -45.12 31.24
N PHE A 408 -1.95 -45.55 29.99
CA PHE A 408 -2.64 -44.95 28.84
C PHE A 408 -4.16 -45.00 29.00
N LYS A 409 -4.72 -46.15 29.42
CA LYS A 409 -6.16 -46.28 29.72
C LYS A 409 -6.61 -45.34 30.86
N LYS A 410 -5.80 -45.20 31.91
CA LYS A 410 -6.07 -44.29 33.05
C LYS A 410 -6.02 -42.81 32.63
N ARG A 411 -5.10 -42.43 31.73
CA ARG A 411 -5.00 -41.08 31.14
C ARG A 411 -6.21 -40.76 30.26
N LYS A 412 -6.63 -41.70 29.41
CA LYS A 412 -7.83 -41.54 28.56
C LYS A 412 -9.11 -41.31 29.35
N GLY A 413 -9.31 -42.01 30.47
CA GLY A 413 -10.51 -41.85 31.31
C GLY A 413 -10.64 -40.50 32.03
N LYS A 414 -9.73 -39.55 31.79
CA LYS A 414 -9.73 -38.18 32.35
C LYS A 414 -9.83 -37.08 31.28
N GLN A 415 -9.88 -37.43 30.00
CA GLN A 415 -10.15 -36.53 28.87
C GLN A 415 -11.56 -36.78 28.34
#